data_AF-A0A923EPS5-F1
#
_entry.id   AF-A0A923EPS5-F1
#
_cell.length_a   1.000
_cell.length_b   1.000
_cell.length_c   1.000
_cell.angle_alpha   90.00
_cell.angle_beta   90.00
_cell.angle_gamma   90.00
#
_symmetry.space_group_name_H-M   'P 1'
#
loop_
_entity.id
_entity.type
_entity.pdbx_description
1 polymer ?
#
loop_
_entity_poly.entity_id
_entity_poly.type
_entity_poly.pdbx_seq_one_letter_code
_entity_poly.pdbx_strand_id
1 'polypeptide(L)'
;MTAVYAVVLAMLTTAALLTLARLLRGPTTLDRIAALDVFVVLIVAAAAVYAAIYSDGSNIPLLAAVALIALVGSATAARLVERWERHR
;
A
#
# COMPACT_ATOMS: atom_id res chain seq x y z
N MET A 1 11.44 20.28 11.91
CA MET A 1 11.24 18.87 11.50
C MET A 1 9.80 18.41 11.64
N THR A 2 9.09 18.78 12.70
CA THR A 2 7.65 18.47 12.91
C THR A 2 6.72 18.91 11.77
N ALA A 3 6.92 20.10 11.20
CA ALA A 3 6.10 20.57 10.07
C ALA A 3 6.20 19.65 8.84
N VAL A 4 7.39 19.12 8.54
CA VAL A 4 7.60 18.19 7.42
C VAL A 4 6.82 16.90 7.65
N TYR A 5 6.91 16.32 8.86
CA TYR A 5 6.17 15.12 9.20
C TYR A 5 4.65 15.31 9.14
N ALA A 6 4.15 16.47 9.59
CA ALA A 6 2.73 16.80 9.53
C ALA A 6 2.23 16.87 8.07
N VAL A 7 2.99 17.51 7.18
CA VAL A 7 2.65 17.60 5.74
C VAL A 7 2.67 16.20 5.10
N VAL A 8 3.71 15.41 5.36
CA VAL A 8 3.82 14.05 4.80
C VAL A 8 2.66 13.17 5.28
N LEU A 9 2.34 13.18 6.58
CA LEU A 9 1.21 12.42 7.11
C LEU A 9 -0.11 12.89 6.50
N ALA A 10 -0.34 14.19 6.36
CA ALA A 10 -1.56 14.71 5.72
C ALA A 10 -1.68 14.26 4.26
N MET A 11 -0.58 14.25 3.50
CA MET A 11 -0.56 13.75 2.12
C MET A 11 -0.83 12.24 2.07
N LEU A 12 -0.21 11.45 2.97
CA LEU A 12 -0.43 10.00 3.04
C LEU A 12 -1.87 9.67 3.41
N THR A 13 -2.46 10.36 4.39
CA THR A 13 -3.87 10.19 4.77
C THR A 13 -4.80 10.53 3.60
N THR A 14 -4.52 11.63 2.89
CA THR A 14 -5.31 12.02 1.72
C THR A 14 -5.22 10.96 0.61
N ALA A 15 -4.01 10.46 0.31
CA ALA A 15 -3.79 9.39 -0.64
C ALA A 15 -4.50 8.09 -0.22
N ALA A 16 -4.49 7.77 1.08
CA ALA A 16 -5.16 6.59 1.65
C ALA A 16 -6.68 6.68 1.49
N LEU A 17 -7.27 7.85 1.73
CA LEU A 17 -8.71 8.08 1.52
C LEU A 17 -9.09 7.95 0.04
N LEU A 18 -8.29 8.50 -0.87
CA LEU A 18 -8.52 8.41 -2.31
C LEU A 18 -8.41 6.97 -2.82
N THR A 19 -7.41 6.23 -2.36
CA THR A 19 -7.24 4.80 -2.71
C THR A 19 -8.35 3.94 -2.13
N LEU A 20 -8.79 4.20 -0.90
CA LEU A 20 -9.97 3.55 -0.32
C LEU A 20 -11.23 3.83 -1.14
N ALA A 21 -11.43 5.07 -1.57
CA ALA A 21 -12.55 5.44 -2.43
C ALA A 21 -12.50 4.70 -3.78
N ARG A 22 -11.31 4.52 -4.37
CA ARG A 22 -11.10 3.73 -5.59
C ARG A 22 -11.37 2.25 -5.36
N LEU A 23 -10.88 1.68 -4.25
CA LEU A 23 -11.10 0.29 -3.87
C LEU A 23 -12.59 -0.06 -3.78
N LEU A 24 -13.41 0.84 -3.24
CA LEU A 24 -14.85 0.64 -3.11
C LEU A 24 -15.60 0.80 -4.44
N ARG A 25 -15.18 1.75 -5.29
CA ARG A 25 -15.84 2.07 -6.57
C ARG A 25 -15.35 1.25 -7.77
N GLY A 26 -14.21 0.56 -7.65
CA GLY A 26 -13.55 -0.13 -8.76
C GLY A 26 -14.49 -1.08 -9.53
N PRO A 27 -14.60 -0.97 -10.87
CA PRO A 27 -15.51 -1.77 -11.67
C PRO A 27 -15.01 -3.20 -11.92
N THR A 28 -13.69 -3.42 -11.92
CA THR A 28 -13.07 -4.73 -12.15
C THR A 28 -12.42 -5.26 -10.88
N THR A 29 -12.40 -6.59 -10.71
CA THR A 29 -11.73 -7.25 -9.58
C THR A 29 -10.23 -6.92 -9.55
N LEU A 30 -9.60 -6.81 -10.72
CA LEU A 30 -8.18 -6.47 -10.85
C LEU A 30 -7.89 -5.03 -10.39
N ASP A 31 -8.74 -4.05 -10.71
CA ASP A 31 -8.58 -2.66 -10.24
C ASP A 31 -8.74 -2.57 -8.72
N ARG A 32 -9.64 -3.36 -8.14
CA ARG A 32 -9.79 -3.47 -6.68
C ARG A 32 -8.54 -4.07 -6.02
N ILE A 33 -7.99 -5.14 -6.59
CA ILE A 33 -6.76 -5.76 -6.08
C ILE A 33 -5.59 -4.77 -6.14
N ALA A 34 -5.43 -4.07 -7.26
CA ALA A 34 -4.40 -3.05 -7.40
C ALA A 34 -4.60 -1.88 -6.40
N ALA A 35 -5.84 -1.42 -6.21
CA ALA A 35 -6.13 -0.38 -5.23
C ALA A 35 -5.83 -0.82 -3.78
N LEU A 36 -6.09 -2.10 -3.46
CA LEU A 36 -5.74 -2.68 -2.16
C LEU A 36 -4.22 -2.74 -1.96
N ASP A 37 -3.47 -3.13 -2.99
CA ASP A 37 -2.00 -3.17 -2.94
C ASP A 37 -1.42 -1.77 -2.66
N VAL A 38 -1.87 -0.75 -3.38
CA VAL A 38 -1.46 0.64 -3.15
C VAL A 38 -1.84 1.09 -1.73
N PHE A 39 -3.01 0.69 -1.22
CA PHE A 39 -3.41 1.02 0.15
C PHE A 39 -2.45 0.42 1.20
N VAL A 40 -2.02 -0.84 1.02
CA VAL A 40 -1.02 -1.46 1.89
C VAL A 40 0.31 -0.72 1.83
N VAL A 41 0.76 -0.32 0.63
CA VAL A 41 1.99 0.49 0.47
C VAL A 41 1.89 1.83 1.23
N LEU A 42 0.73 2.48 1.23
CA LEU A 42 0.51 3.72 1.98
C LEU A 42 0.59 3.51 3.50
N ILE A 43 0.10 2.38 4.01
CA ILE A 43 0.24 2.01 5.43
C ILE A 43 1.71 1.83 5.80
N VAL A 44 2.48 1.10 4.97
CA VAL A 44 3.92 0.91 5.20
C VAL A 44 4.66 2.24 5.19
N ALA A 45 4.33 3.14 4.25
CA ALA A 45 4.92 4.48 4.19
C ALA A 45 4.60 5.31 5.45
N ALA A 46 3.35 5.27 5.93
CA ALA A 46 2.98 5.96 7.17
C ALA A 46 3.73 5.42 8.40
N ALA A 47 3.91 4.09 8.47
CA ALA A 47 4.68 3.46 9.54
C ALA A 47 6.19 3.77 9.45
N ALA A 48 6.74 3.95 8.25
CA ALA A 48 8.10 4.44 8.08
C ALA A 48 8.27 5.88 8.58
N VAL A 49 7.30 6.76 8.33
CA VAL A 49 7.28 8.12 8.88
C VAL A 49 7.20 8.09 10.41
N TYR A 50 6.40 7.18 10.98
CA TYR A 50 6.35 6.97 12.43
C TYR A 50 7.72 6.57 13.01
N ALA A 51 8.42 5.62 12.38
CA ALA A 51 9.77 5.24 12.79
C ALA A 51 10.76 6.42 12.71
N ALA A 52 10.64 7.27 11.68
CA ALA A 52 11.46 8.47 11.53
C ALA A 52 11.17 9.54 12.61
N ILE A 53 9.92 9.70 13.03
CA ILE A 53 9.54 10.63 14.10
C ILE A 53 10.17 10.20 15.44
N TYR A 54 10.11 8.91 15.76
CA TYR A 54 10.62 8.36 17.02
C TYR A 54 12.13 8.13 17.01
N SER A 55 12.78 8.27 15.84
CA SER A 55 14.21 7.97 15.64
C SER A 55 14.58 6.53 16.07
N ASP A 56 13.62 5.61 16.00
CA ASP A 56 13.77 4.21 16.36
C ASP A 56 13.57 3.35 15.11
N GLY A 57 14.69 2.79 14.62
CA GLY A 57 14.75 1.98 13.41
C GLY A 57 14.43 0.50 13.61
N SER A 58 14.08 0.07 14.83
CA SER A 58 13.88 -1.35 15.16
C SER A 58 12.80 -2.02 14.29
N ASN A 59 11.84 -1.24 13.78
CA ASN A 59 10.73 -1.73 12.97
C ASN A 59 11.04 -1.73 11.46
N ILE A 60 12.18 -1.18 11.01
CA ILE A 60 12.54 -1.10 9.59
C ILE A 60 12.58 -2.49 8.92
N PRO A 61 13.16 -3.55 9.52
CA PRO A 61 13.15 -4.88 8.93
C PRO A 61 11.73 -5.45 8.77
N LEU A 62 10.85 -5.17 9.73
CA LEU A 62 9.43 -5.57 9.66
C LEU A 62 8.71 -4.85 8.52
N LEU A 63 8.93 -3.54 8.35
CA LEU A 63 8.37 -2.77 7.25
C LEU A 63 8.83 -3.29 5.89
N ALA A 64 10.11 -3.65 5.77
CA ALA A 64 10.65 -4.26 4.56
C ALA A 64 9.99 -5.61 4.26
N ALA A 65 9.81 -6.47 5.26
CA ALA A 65 9.12 -7.75 5.09
C ALA A 65 7.67 -7.56 4.61
N VAL A 66 6.93 -6.63 5.21
CA VAL A 66 5.55 -6.33 4.80
C VAL A 66 5.49 -5.80 3.36
N ALA A 67 6.41 -4.90 2.98
CA ALA A 67 6.49 -4.38 1.61
C ALA A 67 6.74 -5.49 0.58
N LEU A 68 7.64 -6.44 0.90
CA LEU A 68 7.92 -7.59 0.05
C LEU A 68 6.70 -8.51 -0.08
N ILE A 69 6.00 -8.77 1.02
CA ILE A 69 4.77 -9.59 1.01
C ILE A 69 3.67 -8.95 0.16
N ALA A 70 3.48 -7.63 0.29
CA ALA A 70 2.51 -6.89 -0.54
C ALA A 70 2.82 -7.03 -2.04
N LEU A 71 4.08 -6.80 -2.42
CA LEU A 71 4.56 -6.95 -3.80
C LEU A 71 4.31 -8.37 -4.35
N VAL A 72 4.64 -9.40 -3.57
CA VAL A 72 4.43 -10.80 -3.96
C VAL A 72 2.94 -11.14 -4.08
N GLY A 73 2.11 -10.62 -3.17
CA GLY A 73 0.66 -10.78 -3.20
C GLY A 73 0.04 -10.20 -4.48
N SER A 74 0.43 -8.97 -4.83
CA SER A 74 0.00 -8.27 -6.05
C SER A 74 0.40 -9.04 -7.32
N ALA A 75 1.67 -9.46 -7.42
CA ALA A 75 2.16 -10.23 -8.56
C ALA A 75 1.46 -11.59 -8.72
N THR A 76 1.11 -12.24 -7.60
CA THR A 76 0.40 -13.52 -7.62
C THR A 76 -1.04 -13.36 -8.06
N ALA A 77 -1.72 -12.31 -7.60
CA ALA A 77 -3.07 -11.99 -8.02
C ALA A 77 -3.14 -11.63 -9.51
N ALA A 78 -2.18 -10.87 -10.04
CA ALA A 78 -2.07 -10.57 -11.46
C ALA A 78 -1.92 -11.84 -12.31
N ARG A 79 -0.99 -12.74 -11.92
CA ARG A 79 -0.79 -14.04 -12.59
C ARG A 79 -2.02 -14.94 -12.53
N LEU A 80 -2.77 -14.88 -11.42
CA LEU A 80 -4.00 -15.65 -11.29
C LEU A 80 -5.04 -15.17 -12.32
N VAL A 81 -5.26 -13.86 -12.44
CA VAL A 81 -6.21 -13.31 -13.42
C VAL A 81 -5.83 -13.65 -14.86
N GLU A 82 -4.55 -13.55 -15.21
CA GLU A 82 -4.05 -13.97 -16.54
C GLU A 82 -4.37 -15.45 -16.84
N ARG A 83 -4.25 -16.33 -15.83
CA ARG A 83 -4.61 -17.75 -15.99
C ARG A 83 -6.09 -17.97 -16.30
N TRP A 84 -6.98 -17.20 -15.68
CA TRP A 84 -8.42 -17.32 -15.92
C TRP A 84 -8.82 -16.86 -17.32
N GLU A 85 -8.13 -15.85 -17.84
CA GLU A 85 -8.39 -15.31 -19.19
C GLU A 85 -7.97 -16.29 -20.28
N ARG A 86 -6.97 -17.15 -20.01
CA ARG A 86 -6.48 -18.17 -20.95
C ARG A 86 -7.40 -19.40 -21.08
N HIS A 87 -8.47 -19.50 -20.30
CA HIS A 87 -9.44 -20.61 -20.33
C HIS A 87 -10.82 -20.17 -20.84
N ARG A 88 -10.94 -18.91 -21.27
CA ARG A 88 -12.13 -18.35 -21.91
C ARG A 88 -11.84 -18.06 -23.38
#